data_AF-A0A927RJG2-F1
#
_entry.id   AF-A0A927RJG2-F1
#
_cell.length_a   1.000
_cell.length_b   1.000
_cell.length_c   1.000
_cell.angle_alpha   90.00
_cell.angle_beta   90.00
_cell.angle_gamma   90.00
#
_symmetry.space_group_name_H-M   'P 1'
#
loop_
_entity.id
_entity.type
_entity.pdbx_description
1 polymer ?
#
loop_
_entity_poly.entity_id
_entity_poly.type
_entity_poly.pdbx_seq_one_letter_code
_entity_poly.pdbx_strand_id
1 'polypeptide(L)'
;MNAKESIFEKFQDGTFAGKTAAEICKILQIPYKEKKRLTDLLDALMKEGRIYQNDGGRYGTIEQLGLIKGVIVGNERGFGFLVPENKEVYEKDFFIPPKSLRGALHGDTVLIEQVYNRESDDEGKVVEILQRGYTTIVGTFRKDRRAGYLVPDEKKYASDIYIPLSDCFNIPNGVKAVAKITSYPHGKSPVVEIIEVLGEEDDFFAEELSIIRSYGLREEFPERVEKEAKKQEARGITEKDLLGRTDF
;
A
#
# COMPACT_ATOMS: atom_id res chain seq x y z
N MET A 1 20.51 -28.41 3.65
CA MET A 1 19.62 -27.54 2.86
C MET A 1 18.25 -27.57 3.51
N ASN A 2 17.64 -26.41 3.78
CA ASN A 2 16.29 -26.36 4.37
C ASN A 2 15.27 -26.75 3.29
N ALA A 3 14.25 -27.57 3.64
CA ALA A 3 13.21 -28.02 2.70
C ALA A 3 12.55 -26.86 1.93
N LYS A 4 12.41 -25.70 2.58
CA LYS A 4 11.89 -24.47 1.94
C LYS A 4 12.79 -23.97 0.82
N GLU A 5 14.11 -23.95 1.03
CA GLU A 5 15.08 -23.52 0.00
C GLU A 5 15.09 -24.50 -1.19
N SER A 6 15.03 -25.81 -0.92
CA SER A 6 14.95 -26.80 -1.99
C SER A 6 13.67 -26.69 -2.82
N ILE A 7 12.55 -26.26 -2.24
CA ILE A 7 11.32 -25.95 -3.00
C ILE A 7 11.53 -24.69 -3.85
N PHE A 8 12.17 -23.66 -3.30
CA PHE A 8 12.40 -22.42 -4.05
C PHE A 8 13.37 -22.63 -5.23
N GLU A 9 14.43 -23.42 -5.08
CA GLU A 9 15.34 -23.79 -6.17
C GLU A 9 14.58 -24.43 -7.34
N LYS A 10 13.53 -25.21 -7.05
CA LYS A 10 12.65 -25.81 -8.06
C LYS A 10 11.73 -24.82 -8.76
N PHE A 11 11.50 -23.65 -8.17
CA PHE A 11 10.92 -22.53 -8.90
C PHE A 11 12.00 -21.86 -9.76
N GLN A 12 13.21 -21.64 -9.25
CA GLN A 12 14.29 -21.00 -10.02
C GLN A 12 14.71 -21.79 -11.26
N ASP A 13 14.74 -23.13 -11.18
CA ASP A 13 15.05 -24.00 -12.32
C ASP A 13 13.85 -24.24 -13.27
N GLY A 14 12.68 -23.68 -12.94
CA GLY A 14 11.44 -23.76 -13.72
C GLY A 14 10.61 -25.03 -13.51
N THR A 15 11.05 -25.99 -12.70
CA THR A 15 10.33 -27.26 -12.47
C THR A 15 8.91 -27.03 -11.92
N PHE A 16 8.76 -26.07 -11.00
CA PHE A 16 7.46 -25.75 -10.37
C PHE A 16 6.75 -24.55 -10.97
N ALA A 17 7.36 -23.86 -11.95
CA ALA A 17 6.78 -22.67 -12.56
C ALA A 17 5.40 -22.98 -13.18
N GLY A 18 4.41 -22.17 -12.79
CA GLY A 18 3.03 -22.29 -13.27
C GLY A 18 2.32 -23.57 -12.79
N LYS A 19 2.85 -24.32 -11.82
CA LYS A 19 2.19 -25.52 -11.28
C LYS A 19 1.27 -25.19 -10.13
N THR A 20 0.18 -25.93 -10.02
CA THR A 20 -0.70 -25.95 -8.85
C THR A 20 -0.09 -26.77 -7.72
N ALA A 21 -0.53 -26.56 -6.48
CA ALA A 21 -0.07 -27.35 -5.34
C ALA A 21 -0.28 -28.87 -5.54
N ALA A 22 -1.35 -29.26 -6.25
CA ALA A 22 -1.61 -30.67 -6.57
C ALA A 22 -0.62 -31.26 -7.59
N GLU A 23 -0.22 -30.48 -8.59
CA GLU A 23 0.82 -30.88 -9.55
C GLU A 23 2.19 -30.97 -8.87
N ILE A 24 2.54 -30.01 -8.01
CA ILE A 24 3.79 -30.04 -7.24
C ILE A 24 3.84 -31.28 -6.33
N CYS A 25 2.73 -31.64 -5.66
CA CYS A 25 2.64 -32.88 -4.89
C CYS A 25 2.94 -34.12 -5.74
N LYS A 26 2.43 -34.17 -6.98
CA LYS A 26 2.67 -35.30 -7.89
C LYS A 26 4.13 -35.36 -8.33
N ILE A 27 4.74 -34.22 -8.66
CA ILE A 27 6.15 -34.14 -9.08
C ILE A 27 7.06 -34.62 -7.95
N LEU A 28 6.79 -34.19 -6.72
CA LEU A 28 7.55 -34.56 -5.53
C LEU A 28 7.16 -35.95 -4.96
N GLN A 29 6.16 -36.61 -5.55
CA GLN A 29 5.61 -37.89 -5.07
C GLN A 29 5.21 -37.86 -3.58
N ILE A 30 4.67 -36.72 -3.13
CA ILE A 30 4.29 -36.50 -1.74
C ILE A 30 2.99 -37.25 -1.41
N PRO A 31 2.97 -38.09 -0.35
CA PRO A 31 1.74 -38.73 0.11
C PRO A 31 0.68 -37.71 0.54
N TYR A 32 -0.61 -38.04 0.40
CA TYR A 32 -1.71 -37.14 0.77
C TYR A 32 -1.59 -36.56 2.19
N LYS A 33 -1.09 -37.37 3.15
CA LYS A 33 -0.88 -36.97 4.56
C LYS A 33 0.11 -35.82 4.73
N GLU A 34 1.01 -35.62 3.78
CA GLU A 34 2.07 -34.60 3.81
C GLU A 34 1.75 -33.38 2.94
N LYS A 35 0.60 -33.38 2.25
CA LYS A 35 0.15 -32.24 1.42
C LYS A 35 0.09 -30.94 2.23
N LYS A 36 -0.33 -31.01 3.50
CA LYS A 36 -0.38 -29.85 4.40
C LYS A 36 1.01 -29.23 4.61
N ARG A 37 2.03 -30.06 4.76
CA ARG A 37 3.40 -29.60 4.94
C ARG A 37 3.92 -28.86 3.70
N LEU A 38 3.57 -29.32 2.50
CA LEU A 38 3.89 -28.60 1.26
C LEU A 38 3.18 -27.25 1.20
N THR A 39 1.88 -27.20 1.50
CA THR A 39 1.13 -25.93 1.49
C THR A 39 1.69 -24.94 2.49
N ASP A 40 2.05 -25.39 3.70
CA ASP A 40 2.67 -24.52 4.72
C ASP A 40 4.02 -23.93 4.23
N LEU A 41 4.79 -24.70 3.45
CA LEU A 41 6.05 -24.24 2.86
C LEU A 41 5.84 -23.26 1.69
N LEU A 42 4.83 -23.50 0.85
CA LEU A 42 4.45 -22.57 -0.22
C LEU A 42 3.94 -21.25 0.37
N ASP A 43 3.09 -21.31 1.40
CA ASP A 43 2.59 -20.14 2.12
C ASP A 43 3.73 -19.34 2.77
N ALA A 44 4.74 -20.02 3.31
CA ALA A 44 5.92 -19.36 3.86
C ALA A 44 6.72 -18.62 2.77
N LEU A 45 6.90 -19.23 1.59
CA LEU A 45 7.57 -18.60 0.45
C LEU A 45 6.76 -17.41 -0.10
N MET A 46 5.43 -17.50 -0.09
CA MET A 46 4.54 -16.39 -0.47
C MET A 46 4.63 -15.23 0.53
N LYS A 47 4.63 -15.51 1.83
CA LYS A 47 4.82 -14.48 2.87
C LYS A 47 6.17 -13.77 2.78
N GLU A 48 7.18 -14.46 2.28
CA GLU A 48 8.51 -13.89 2.00
C GLU A 48 8.56 -13.11 0.67
N GLY A 49 7.47 -13.09 -0.11
CA GLY A 49 7.41 -12.42 -1.42
C GLY A 49 8.26 -13.10 -2.51
N ARG A 50 8.68 -14.36 -2.28
CA ARG A 50 9.56 -15.11 -3.19
C ARG A 50 8.79 -15.77 -4.33
N ILE A 51 7.56 -16.19 -4.06
CA ILE A 51 6.63 -16.74 -5.05
C ILE A 51 5.25 -16.13 -4.84
N TYR A 52 4.42 -16.22 -5.85
CA TYR A 52 3.04 -15.75 -5.85
C TYR A 52 2.13 -16.85 -6.40
N GLN A 53 0.83 -16.70 -6.16
CA GLN A 53 -0.19 -17.58 -6.70
C GLN A 53 -1.19 -16.75 -7.51
N ASN A 54 -1.42 -17.11 -8.77
CA ASN A 54 -2.47 -16.47 -9.56
C ASN A 54 -3.86 -17.05 -9.23
N ASP A 55 -4.90 -16.50 -9.86
CA ASP A 55 -6.28 -16.92 -9.62
C ASP A 55 -6.59 -18.36 -10.02
N GLY A 56 -5.84 -18.89 -10.99
CA GLY A 56 -5.90 -20.29 -11.39
C GLY A 56 -5.25 -21.25 -10.37
N GLY A 57 -4.72 -20.73 -9.27
CA GLY A 57 -4.05 -21.49 -8.23
C GLY A 57 -2.64 -21.94 -8.60
N ARG A 58 -2.04 -21.37 -9.64
CA ARG A 58 -0.69 -21.69 -10.13
C ARG A 58 0.35 -20.82 -9.42
N TYR A 59 1.45 -21.45 -9.02
CA TYR A 59 2.55 -20.80 -8.31
C TYR A 59 3.70 -20.44 -9.25
N GLY A 60 4.44 -19.38 -8.92
CA GLY A 60 5.66 -18.99 -9.63
C GLY A 60 6.23 -17.66 -9.12
N THR A 61 7.37 -17.24 -9.67
CA THR A 61 7.85 -15.86 -9.48
C THR A 61 7.01 -14.86 -10.27
N ILE A 62 7.24 -13.57 -10.06
CA ILE A 62 6.57 -12.48 -10.80
C ILE A 62 6.71 -12.70 -12.31
N GLU A 63 7.93 -12.95 -12.78
CA GLU A 63 8.25 -13.13 -14.20
C GLU A 63 7.63 -14.41 -14.76
N GLN A 64 7.65 -15.50 -14.00
CA GLN A 64 7.10 -16.79 -14.42
C GLN A 64 5.59 -16.78 -14.58
N LEU A 65 4.91 -15.96 -13.78
CA LEU A 65 3.46 -15.78 -13.84
C LEU A 65 3.06 -14.59 -14.72
N GLY A 66 4.02 -13.82 -15.24
CA GLY A 66 3.74 -12.61 -16.02
C GLY A 66 3.04 -11.52 -15.21
N LEU A 67 3.27 -11.46 -13.90
CA LEU A 67 2.67 -10.46 -13.03
C LEU A 67 3.32 -9.09 -13.24
N ILE A 68 2.51 -8.05 -13.20
CA ILE A 68 2.97 -6.67 -13.41
C ILE A 68 2.93 -5.95 -12.07
N LYS A 69 4.08 -5.39 -11.66
CA LYS A 69 4.21 -4.58 -10.45
C LYS A 69 3.97 -3.11 -10.77
N GLY A 70 3.23 -2.43 -9.89
CA GLY A 70 2.96 -1.01 -10.03
C GLY A 70 2.19 -0.41 -8.87
N VAL A 71 1.85 0.86 -8.99
CA VAL A 71 1.12 1.63 -7.97
C VAL A 71 -0.32 1.89 -8.41
N ILE A 72 -1.26 1.71 -7.50
CA ILE A 72 -2.67 1.97 -7.76
C ILE A 72 -2.99 3.46 -7.69
N VAL A 73 -3.62 3.96 -8.75
CA VAL A 73 -4.25 5.28 -8.81
C VAL A 73 -5.75 5.09 -8.81
N GLY A 74 -6.37 5.36 -7.66
CA GLY A 74 -7.84 5.28 -7.49
C GLY A 74 -8.55 6.49 -8.08
N ASN A 75 -9.88 6.41 -8.15
CA ASN A 75 -10.75 7.53 -8.52
C ASN A 75 -12.10 7.49 -7.81
N GLU A 76 -12.82 8.61 -7.93
CA GLU A 76 -14.17 8.83 -7.39
C GLU A 76 -15.23 7.84 -7.89
N ARG A 77 -14.98 7.12 -9.00
CA ARG A 77 -15.90 6.11 -9.57
C ARG A 77 -15.64 4.69 -9.05
N GLY A 78 -14.61 4.48 -8.23
CA GLY A 78 -14.34 3.20 -7.57
C GLY A 78 -13.54 2.19 -8.37
N PHE A 79 -13.10 2.53 -9.57
CA PHE A 79 -12.08 1.76 -10.27
C PHE A 79 -10.71 2.40 -10.02
N GLY A 80 -9.65 1.70 -10.43
CA GLY A 80 -8.30 2.24 -10.37
C GLY A 80 -7.55 2.01 -11.67
N PHE A 81 -6.40 2.63 -11.77
CA PHE A 81 -5.39 2.28 -12.75
C PHE A 81 -4.14 1.80 -12.02
N LEU A 82 -3.50 0.76 -12.54
CA LEU A 82 -2.14 0.44 -12.16
C LEU A 82 -1.19 1.20 -13.06
N VAL A 83 -0.35 2.04 -12.46
CA VAL A 83 0.80 2.65 -13.12
C VAL A 83 1.99 1.70 -12.96
N PRO A 84 2.49 1.08 -14.04
CA PRO A 84 3.58 0.11 -13.96
C PRO A 84 4.87 0.76 -13.43
N GLU A 85 5.62 0.02 -12.62
CA GLU A 85 6.95 0.46 -12.15
C GLU A 85 7.96 0.49 -13.32
N ASN A 86 7.88 -0.50 -14.22
CA ASN A 86 8.73 -0.58 -15.40
C ASN A 86 8.00 -0.02 -16.63
N LYS A 87 8.04 1.30 -16.81
CA LYS A 87 7.43 1.98 -17.97
C LYS A 87 8.17 1.75 -19.30
N GLU A 88 9.41 1.25 -19.27
CA GLU A 88 10.14 0.89 -20.50
C GLU A 88 9.56 -0.39 -21.13
N VAL A 89 9.01 -1.28 -20.31
CA VAL A 89 8.35 -2.51 -20.76
C VAL A 89 6.86 -2.30 -20.97
N TYR A 90 6.21 -1.51 -20.10
CA TYR A 90 4.78 -1.26 -20.12
C TYR A 90 4.49 0.23 -20.33
N GLU A 91 4.24 0.62 -21.57
CA GLU A 91 3.98 2.02 -21.93
C GLU A 91 2.63 2.54 -21.39
N LYS A 92 1.64 1.64 -21.27
CA LYS A 92 0.27 1.96 -20.86
C LYS A 92 0.04 1.62 -19.39
N ASP A 93 -0.86 2.37 -18.77
CA ASP A 93 -1.42 2.03 -17.46
C ASP A 93 -2.54 0.98 -17.63
N PHE A 94 -2.78 0.18 -16.60
CA PHE A 94 -3.79 -0.88 -16.66
C PHE A 94 -5.04 -0.50 -15.87
N PHE A 95 -6.20 -0.47 -16.52
CA PHE A 95 -7.49 -0.32 -15.88
C PHE A 95 -7.79 -1.51 -14.96
N ILE A 96 -8.14 -1.22 -13.72
CA ILE A 96 -8.52 -2.21 -12.70
C ILE A 96 -9.98 -1.94 -12.30
N PRO A 97 -10.95 -2.79 -12.71
CA PRO A 97 -12.33 -2.58 -12.32
C PRO A 97 -12.52 -2.75 -10.81
N PRO A 98 -13.62 -2.20 -10.23
CA PRO A 98 -13.81 -2.18 -8.78
C PRO A 98 -13.75 -3.58 -8.13
N LYS A 99 -14.29 -4.59 -8.82
CA LYS A 99 -14.28 -5.98 -8.35
C LYS A 99 -12.89 -6.63 -8.36
N SER A 100 -11.98 -6.10 -9.16
CA SER A 100 -10.62 -6.60 -9.36
C SER A 100 -9.57 -5.83 -8.55
N LEU A 101 -9.94 -4.74 -7.86
CA LEU A 101 -9.05 -4.03 -6.94
C LEU A 101 -8.69 -4.85 -5.69
N ARG A 102 -9.54 -5.80 -5.29
CA ARG A 102 -9.33 -6.68 -4.11
C ARG A 102 -8.94 -5.94 -2.82
N GLY A 103 -9.45 -4.71 -2.65
CA GLY A 103 -9.17 -3.88 -1.50
C GLY A 103 -7.83 -3.16 -1.52
N ALA A 104 -7.20 -3.07 -2.68
CA ALA A 104 -6.17 -2.07 -2.94
C ALA A 104 -6.79 -0.67 -2.92
N LEU A 105 -6.10 0.26 -2.27
CA LEU A 105 -6.43 1.67 -2.23
C LEU A 105 -5.47 2.48 -3.09
N HIS A 106 -5.76 3.76 -3.27
CA HIS A 106 -4.81 4.67 -3.88
C HIS A 106 -3.45 4.61 -3.17
N GLY A 107 -2.36 4.64 -3.94
CA GLY A 107 -0.99 4.60 -3.45
C GLY A 107 -0.47 3.21 -3.11
N ASP A 108 -1.33 2.19 -3.03
CA ASP A 108 -0.89 0.82 -2.77
C ASP A 108 0.01 0.33 -3.91
N THR A 109 1.14 -0.28 -3.56
CA THR A 109 1.97 -1.03 -4.51
C THR A 109 1.48 -2.46 -4.57
N VAL A 110 1.15 -2.93 -5.76
CA VAL A 110 0.49 -4.22 -5.98
C VAL A 110 1.13 -5.00 -7.11
N LEU A 111 0.80 -6.29 -7.18
CA LEU A 111 0.97 -7.12 -8.36
C LEU A 111 -0.39 -7.33 -9.01
N ILE A 112 -0.45 -7.18 -10.33
CA ILE A 112 -1.63 -7.53 -11.13
C ILE A 112 -1.33 -8.68 -12.11
N GLU A 113 -2.37 -9.44 -12.41
CA GLU A 113 -2.44 -10.31 -13.58
C GLU A 113 -3.17 -9.53 -14.70
N GLN A 114 -2.58 -9.48 -15.90
CA GLN A 114 -3.21 -8.84 -17.05
C GLN A 114 -4.39 -9.69 -17.54
N VAL A 115 -5.52 -9.05 -17.82
CA VAL A 115 -6.73 -9.70 -18.34
C VAL A 115 -6.81 -9.43 -19.83
N TYR A 116 -6.59 -10.47 -20.64
CA TYR A 116 -6.71 -10.36 -22.10
C TYR A 116 -8.16 -10.51 -22.54
N ASN A 117 -8.74 -9.43 -23.08
CA ASN A 117 -10.03 -9.45 -23.74
C ASN A 117 -9.86 -9.17 -25.25
N ARG A 118 -10.84 -9.58 -26.07
CA ARG A 118 -10.78 -9.39 -27.54
C ARG A 118 -10.68 -7.92 -27.98
N GLU A 119 -11.17 -7.01 -27.14
CA GLU A 119 -11.29 -5.58 -27.44
C GLU A 119 -10.26 -4.72 -26.69
N SER A 120 -9.66 -5.23 -25.62
CA SER A 120 -8.63 -4.51 -24.87
C SER A 120 -7.64 -5.43 -24.17
N ASP A 121 -6.39 -4.98 -24.12
CA ASP A 121 -5.28 -5.56 -23.37
C ASP A 121 -4.87 -4.69 -22.17
N ASP A 122 -5.60 -3.62 -21.88
CA ASP A 122 -5.28 -2.69 -20.78
C ASP A 122 -6.01 -3.01 -19.47
N GLU A 123 -6.67 -4.17 -19.35
CA GLU A 123 -7.34 -4.55 -18.11
C GLU A 123 -6.43 -5.40 -17.20
N GLY A 124 -6.53 -5.20 -15.90
CA GLY A 124 -5.77 -5.95 -14.91
C GLY A 124 -6.59 -6.35 -13.69
N LYS A 125 -6.05 -7.31 -12.95
CA LYS A 125 -6.62 -7.78 -11.69
C LYS A 125 -5.56 -7.89 -10.60
N VAL A 126 -5.82 -7.28 -9.45
CA VAL A 126 -4.91 -7.35 -8.29
C VAL A 126 -4.81 -8.80 -7.83
N VAL A 127 -3.58 -9.28 -7.74
CA VAL A 127 -3.22 -10.60 -7.19
C VAL A 127 -2.79 -10.44 -5.75
N GLU A 128 -1.90 -9.50 -5.48
CA GLU A 128 -1.28 -9.30 -4.16
C GLU A 128 -1.02 -7.81 -3.90
N ILE A 129 -1.17 -7.37 -2.65
CA ILE A 129 -0.84 -6.01 -2.22
C ILE A 129 0.49 -6.08 -1.47
N LEU A 130 1.56 -5.61 -2.12
CA LEU A 130 2.93 -5.70 -1.60
C LEU A 130 3.18 -4.67 -0.50
N GLN A 131 2.66 -3.46 -0.68
CA GLN A 131 2.86 -2.36 0.25
C GLN A 131 1.64 -1.45 0.26
N ARG A 132 1.20 -1.06 1.46
CA ARG A 132 0.15 -0.04 1.62
C ARG A 132 0.72 1.35 1.36
N GLY A 133 0.03 2.13 0.53
CA GLY A 133 0.44 3.49 0.19
C GLY A 133 0.13 4.45 1.32
N TYR A 134 -1.16 4.76 1.48
CA TYR A 134 -1.64 5.60 2.55
C TYR A 134 -2.09 4.76 3.75
N THR A 135 -1.68 5.19 4.94
CA THR A 135 -2.12 4.64 6.22
C THR A 135 -3.03 5.60 6.98
N THR A 136 -3.04 6.87 6.55
CA THR A 136 -3.89 7.94 7.06
C THR A 136 -4.59 8.63 5.89
N ILE A 137 -5.76 9.18 6.15
CA ILE A 137 -6.58 9.89 5.19
C ILE A 137 -7.02 11.21 5.83
N VAL A 138 -6.86 12.29 5.07
CA VAL A 138 -7.30 13.63 5.46
C VAL A 138 -8.64 13.92 4.82
N GLY A 139 -9.54 14.53 5.59
CA GLY A 139 -10.84 14.94 5.09
C GLY A 139 -11.67 15.64 6.14
N THR A 140 -12.92 15.86 5.80
CA THR A 140 -13.88 16.52 6.69
C THR A 140 -14.74 15.49 7.39
N PHE A 141 -14.75 15.54 8.71
CA PHE A 141 -15.56 14.66 9.54
C PHE A 141 -17.03 15.11 9.52
N ARG A 142 -17.89 14.13 9.21
CA ARG A 142 -19.35 14.25 9.25
C ARG A 142 -19.94 13.15 10.11
N LYS A 143 -21.03 13.41 10.83
CA LYS A 143 -21.78 12.36 11.55
C LYS A 143 -23.28 12.60 11.56
N ASP A 144 -24.02 11.50 11.60
CA ASP A 144 -25.45 11.48 11.87
C ASP A 144 -25.77 10.59 13.08
N ARG A 145 -27.04 10.21 13.25
CA ARG A 145 -27.48 9.35 14.37
C ARG A 145 -27.06 7.87 14.22
N ARG A 146 -26.57 7.45 13.05
CA ARG A 146 -26.30 6.06 12.68
C ARG A 146 -24.80 5.77 12.53
N ALA A 147 -24.03 6.74 12.03
CA ALA A 147 -22.61 6.56 11.74
C ALA A 147 -21.85 7.89 11.68
N GLY A 148 -20.53 7.80 11.82
CA GLY A 148 -19.60 8.83 11.37
C GLY A 148 -19.05 8.51 9.99
N TYR A 149 -18.61 9.55 9.29
CA TYR A 149 -18.03 9.49 7.98
C TYR A 149 -16.89 10.50 7.89
N LEU A 150 -15.80 10.12 7.25
CA LEU A 150 -14.80 11.07 6.77
C LEU A 150 -15.04 11.28 5.27
N VAL A 151 -15.30 12.52 4.86
CA VAL A 151 -15.37 12.92 3.46
C VAL A 151 -13.93 13.25 3.03
N PRO A 152 -13.25 12.42 2.22
CA PRO A 152 -11.84 12.63 1.89
C PRO A 152 -11.65 13.86 0.99
N ASP A 153 -10.56 14.60 1.19
CA ASP A 153 -10.23 15.73 0.31
C ASP A 153 -9.79 15.25 -1.09
N GLU A 154 -9.12 14.09 -1.14
CA GLU A 154 -8.68 13.50 -2.39
C GLU A 154 -9.82 12.78 -3.12
N LYS A 155 -10.13 13.23 -4.34
CA LYS A 155 -11.09 12.58 -5.26
C LYS A 155 -10.64 11.21 -5.81
N LYS A 156 -9.63 10.61 -5.17
CA LYS A 156 -9.12 9.28 -5.50
C LYS A 156 -9.79 8.17 -4.68
N TYR A 157 -10.59 8.56 -3.69
CA TYR A 157 -11.46 7.69 -2.93
C TYR A 157 -12.88 7.75 -3.50
N ALA A 158 -13.51 6.58 -3.64
CA ALA A 158 -14.81 6.45 -4.32
C ALA A 158 -16.03 6.67 -3.42
N SER A 159 -15.82 6.66 -2.10
CA SER A 159 -16.88 6.82 -1.13
C SER A 159 -16.35 7.49 0.13
N ASP A 160 -17.26 8.15 0.84
CA ASP A 160 -17.04 8.54 2.22
C ASP A 160 -16.59 7.32 3.06
N ILE A 161 -15.71 7.59 4.01
CA ILE A 161 -15.04 6.53 4.75
C ILE A 161 -15.72 6.36 6.08
N TYR A 162 -16.14 5.14 6.37
CA TYR A 162 -16.94 4.83 7.53
C TYR A 162 -16.13 4.94 8.82
N ILE A 163 -16.74 5.59 9.82
CA ILE A 163 -16.24 5.68 11.19
C ILE A 163 -17.31 5.12 12.14
N PRO A 164 -16.98 4.11 12.97
CA PRO A 164 -17.89 3.59 13.99
C PRO A 164 -18.33 4.70 14.95
N LEU A 165 -19.60 4.71 15.35
CA LEU A 165 -20.10 5.73 16.31
C LEU A 165 -19.37 5.73 17.65
N SER A 166 -18.81 4.58 18.07
CA SER A 166 -17.97 4.48 19.26
C SER A 166 -16.76 5.41 19.21
N ASP A 167 -16.26 5.69 18.01
CA ASP A 167 -15.03 6.43 17.76
C ASP A 167 -15.34 7.90 17.39
N CYS A 168 -16.62 8.28 17.40
CA CYS A 168 -17.11 9.62 17.06
C CYS A 168 -17.40 10.50 18.29
N PHE A 169 -17.13 10.00 19.51
CA PHE A 169 -17.46 10.70 20.74
C PHE A 169 -16.62 11.97 20.87
N ASN A 170 -17.25 13.09 21.27
CA ASN A 170 -16.63 14.42 21.40
C ASN A 170 -15.99 15.04 20.14
N ILE A 171 -16.13 14.44 18.96
CA ILE A 171 -15.67 15.08 17.72
C ILE A 171 -16.80 15.96 17.18
N PRO A 172 -16.61 17.29 17.04
CA PRO A 172 -17.63 18.16 16.47
C PRO A 172 -17.88 17.79 15.01
N ASN A 173 -19.15 17.82 14.59
CA ASN A 173 -19.49 17.68 13.17
C ASN A 173 -18.99 18.93 12.44
N GLY A 174 -18.35 18.80 11.27
CA GLY A 174 -17.84 20.00 10.60
C GLY A 174 -16.33 20.14 10.54
N VAL A 175 -15.56 19.31 11.24
CA VAL A 175 -14.14 19.56 11.44
C VAL A 175 -13.27 18.89 10.40
N LYS A 176 -12.17 19.54 10.05
CA LYS A 176 -11.07 18.95 9.28
C LYS A 176 -10.29 17.99 10.20
N ALA A 177 -9.99 16.79 9.72
CA ALA A 177 -9.39 15.76 10.54
C ALA A 177 -8.48 14.82 9.75
N VAL A 178 -7.56 14.20 10.48
CA VAL A 178 -6.73 13.08 10.01
C VAL A 178 -7.27 11.79 10.62
N ALA A 179 -7.57 10.81 9.77
CA ALA A 179 -8.04 9.51 10.19
C ALA A 179 -7.04 8.42 9.82
N LYS A 180 -6.77 7.49 10.72
CA LYS A 180 -5.93 6.32 10.47
C LYS A 180 -6.79 5.15 10.00
N ILE A 181 -6.34 4.44 8.97
CA ILE A 181 -6.98 3.21 8.50
C ILE A 181 -6.75 2.11 9.54
N THR A 182 -7.83 1.61 10.14
CA THR A 182 -7.81 0.51 11.12
C THR A 182 -8.18 -0.82 10.46
N SER A 183 -8.97 -0.77 9.38
CA SER A 183 -9.26 -1.93 8.55
C SER A 183 -9.31 -1.54 7.07
N TYR A 184 -8.49 -2.20 6.27
CA TYR A 184 -8.50 -2.05 4.81
C TYR A 184 -9.75 -2.70 4.18
N PRO A 185 -10.14 -2.30 2.96
CA PRO A 185 -11.34 -2.79 2.30
C PRO A 185 -11.30 -4.31 2.07
N HIS A 186 -12.39 -5.00 2.38
CA HIS A 186 -12.64 -6.38 1.97
C HIS A 186 -14.08 -6.53 1.47
N GLY A 187 -14.35 -5.98 0.27
CA GLY A 187 -15.70 -5.91 -0.31
C GLY A 187 -16.59 -4.80 0.27
N LYS A 188 -16.05 -3.94 1.15
CA LYS A 188 -16.70 -2.76 1.75
C LYS A 188 -15.68 -1.62 1.88
N SER A 189 -16.13 -0.39 2.10
CA SER A 189 -15.28 0.76 2.38
C SER A 189 -14.34 0.50 3.57
N PRO A 190 -13.16 1.15 3.62
CA PRO A 190 -12.25 1.01 4.75
C PRO A 190 -12.90 1.53 6.04
N VAL A 191 -12.39 1.05 7.17
CA VAL A 191 -12.73 1.57 8.51
C VAL A 191 -11.57 2.42 8.98
N VAL A 192 -11.87 3.60 9.51
CA VAL A 192 -10.88 4.53 10.04
C VAL A 192 -11.25 4.98 11.45
N GLU A 193 -10.22 5.47 12.15
CA GLU A 193 -10.32 6.12 13.46
C GLU A 193 -9.73 7.53 13.34
N ILE A 194 -10.38 8.54 13.90
CA ILE A 194 -9.84 9.91 13.91
C ILE A 194 -8.68 9.97 14.90
N ILE A 195 -7.50 10.40 14.43
CA ILE A 195 -6.29 10.51 15.26
C ILE A 195 -5.90 11.97 15.54
N GLU A 196 -6.39 12.91 14.74
CA GLU A 196 -6.08 14.34 14.86
C GLU A 196 -7.25 15.17 14.33
N VAL A 197 -7.66 16.20 15.07
CA VAL A 197 -8.60 17.23 14.62
C VAL A 197 -7.79 18.48 14.33
N LEU A 198 -7.82 18.94 13.07
CA LEU A 198 -7.00 20.05 12.59
C LEU A 198 -7.68 21.41 12.83
N GLY A 199 -9.00 21.46 12.80
CA GLY A 199 -9.78 22.68 13.03
C GLY A 199 -11.16 22.62 12.38
N GLU A 200 -11.84 23.76 12.34
CA GLU A 200 -13.10 23.90 11.61
C GLU A 200 -12.86 23.80 10.10
N GLU A 201 -13.84 23.30 9.36
CA GLU A 201 -13.84 23.38 7.90
C GLU A 201 -13.81 24.85 7.46
N ASP A 202 -13.09 25.12 6.37
CA ASP A 202 -12.82 26.45 5.82
C ASP A 202 -11.92 27.37 6.69
N ASP A 203 -11.41 26.89 7.84
CA ASP A 203 -10.35 27.60 8.56
C ASP A 203 -9.01 27.51 7.81
N PHE A 204 -8.32 28.66 7.68
CA PHE A 204 -7.08 28.76 6.90
C PHE A 204 -5.97 27.85 7.45
N PHE A 205 -5.77 27.82 8.78
CA PHE A 205 -4.72 27.01 9.39
C PHE A 205 -5.06 25.53 9.33
N ALA A 206 -6.33 25.18 9.49
CA ALA A 206 -6.80 23.80 9.31
C ALA A 206 -6.55 23.29 7.88
N GLU A 207 -6.82 24.12 6.86
CA GLU A 207 -6.58 23.76 5.46
C GLU A 207 -5.07 23.64 5.14
N GLU A 208 -4.24 24.56 5.66
CA GLU A 208 -2.77 24.45 5.55
C GLU A 208 -2.26 23.13 6.15
N LEU A 209 -2.63 22.84 7.40
CA LEU A 209 -2.25 21.61 8.08
C LEU A 209 -2.75 20.37 7.33
N SER A 210 -3.93 20.44 6.72
CA SER A 210 -4.50 19.34 5.96
C SER A 210 -3.65 18.95 4.76
N ILE A 211 -3.10 19.93 4.04
CA ILE A 211 -2.19 19.72 2.92
C ILE A 211 -0.89 19.11 3.42
N ILE A 212 -0.31 19.66 4.49
CA ILE A 212 0.91 19.12 5.11
C ILE A 212 0.73 17.64 5.47
N ARG A 213 -0.38 17.29 6.11
CA ARG A 213 -0.70 15.91 6.51
C ARG A 213 -0.97 14.99 5.32
N SER A 214 -1.70 15.46 4.30
CA SER A 214 -2.06 14.68 3.10
C SER A 214 -0.81 14.26 2.31
N TYR A 215 0.18 15.15 2.20
CA TYR A 215 1.45 14.84 1.54
C TYR A 215 2.49 14.18 2.47
N GLY A 216 2.15 13.92 3.74
CA GLY A 216 3.08 13.34 4.71
C GLY A 216 4.32 14.19 4.95
N LEU A 217 4.19 15.52 4.84
CA LEU A 217 5.29 16.46 5.02
C LEU A 217 5.68 16.53 6.51
N ARG A 218 6.98 16.55 6.77
CA ARG A 218 7.51 16.69 8.12
C ARG A 218 7.50 18.15 8.51
N GLU A 219 6.90 18.45 9.65
CA GLU A 219 6.97 19.79 10.25
C GLU A 219 8.17 19.93 11.16
N GLU A 220 8.58 18.82 11.79
CA GLU A 220 9.69 18.81 12.75
C GLU A 220 10.93 18.15 12.16
N PHE A 221 12.09 18.67 12.57
CA PHE A 221 13.36 18.03 12.29
C PHE A 221 13.50 16.76 13.13
N PRO A 222 14.06 15.67 12.57
CA PRO A 222 14.37 14.49 13.37
C PRO A 222 15.26 14.85 14.55
N GLU A 223 15.03 14.24 15.71
CA GLU A 223 15.74 14.56 16.97
C GLU A 223 17.29 14.52 16.82
N ARG A 224 17.81 13.60 15.98
CA ARG A 224 19.26 13.52 15.68
C ARG A 224 19.80 14.79 15.02
N VAL A 225 19.00 15.42 14.17
CA VAL A 225 19.37 16.64 13.43
C VAL A 225 19.38 17.81 14.40
N GLU A 226 18.36 17.93 15.24
CA GLU A 226 18.34 18.96 16.29
C GLU A 226 19.49 18.82 17.28
N LYS A 227 19.78 17.58 17.71
CA LYS A 227 20.91 17.29 18.61
C LYS A 227 22.24 17.71 17.97
N GLU A 228 22.45 17.39 16.70
CA GLU A 228 23.66 17.81 16.00
C GLU A 228 23.72 19.34 15.83
N ALA A 229 22.60 19.99 15.50
CA ALA A 229 22.53 21.45 15.39
C ALA A 229 22.90 22.13 16.72
N LYS A 230 22.31 21.70 17.85
CA LYS A 230 22.63 22.20 19.20
C LYS A 230 24.08 21.96 19.58
N LYS A 231 24.65 20.81 19.17
CA LYS A 231 26.08 20.50 19.40
C LYS A 231 27.00 21.43 18.59
N GLN A 232 26.67 21.72 17.34
CA GLN A 232 27.44 22.66 16.51
C GLN A 232 27.33 24.09 17.03
N GLU A 233 26.14 24.51 17.46
CA GLU A 233 25.92 25.80 18.14
C GLU A 233 26.80 25.93 19.39
N ALA A 234 26.78 24.92 20.27
CA ALA A 234 27.57 24.91 21.50
C ALA A 234 29.09 24.86 21.26
N ARG A 235 29.54 24.25 20.16
CA ARG A 235 30.95 24.24 19.77
C ARG A 235 31.45 25.65 19.42
N GLY A 236 30.57 26.48 18.86
CA GLY A 236 30.92 27.81 18.34
C GLY A 236 31.87 27.77 17.14
N ILE A 237 32.24 28.95 16.65
CA ILE A 237 33.20 29.09 15.55
C ILE A 237 34.61 28.92 16.11
N THR A 238 35.37 27.97 15.58
CA THR A 238 36.79 27.78 15.92
C THR A 238 37.70 28.47 14.91
N GLU A 239 38.95 28.77 15.29
CA GLU A 239 39.94 29.38 14.37
C GLU A 239 40.15 28.54 13.08
N LYS A 240 40.02 27.21 13.19
CA LYS A 240 40.07 26.33 12.01
C LYS A 240 38.89 26.55 11.06
N ASP A 241 37.71 26.87 11.58
CA ASP A 241 36.52 27.14 10.77
C ASP A 241 36.60 28.51 10.06
N LEU A 242 37.48 29.41 10.52
CA LEU A 242 37.76 30.71 9.90
C LEU A 242 38.85 30.64 8.82
N LEU A 243 39.59 29.54 8.73
CA LEU A 243 40.73 29.42 7.85
C LEU A 243 40.28 29.44 6.38
N GLY A 244 40.78 30.40 5.59
CA GLY A 244 40.37 30.62 4.20
C GLY A 244 39.06 31.40 4.04
N ARG A 245 38.49 31.95 5.12
CA ARG A 245 37.37 32.90 5.08
C ARG A 245 37.88 34.32 5.32
N THR A 246 37.28 35.28 4.62
CA THR A 246 37.53 36.72 4.84
C THR A 246 36.37 37.28 5.64
N ASP A 247 36.67 37.92 6.76
CA ASP A 247 35.67 38.63 7.59
C ASP A 247 35.48 40.05 7.02
N PHE A 248 34.23 40.49 6.87
CA PHE A 248 33.85 41.79 6.27
C PHE A 248 33.11 42.68 7.26
#